data_AF-A0A2K2VJZ0-F1
#
_entry.id   AF-A0A2K2VJZ0-F1
#
_cell.length_a   1.000
_cell.length_b   1.000
_cell.length_c   1.000
_cell.angle_alpha   90.00
_cell.angle_beta   90.00
_cell.angle_gamma   90.00
#
_symmetry.space_group_name_H-M   'P 1'
#
loop_
_entity.id
_entity.type
_entity.pdbx_description
1 polymer ?
#
loop_
_entity_poly.entity_id
_entity_poly.type
_entity_poly.pdbx_seq_one_letter_code
_entity_poly.pdbx_strand_id
1 'polypeptide(L)'
;MELVLSLDQIGSDDRESVGGKSLALATMVKNGMKVPEALCLKADAYHRYLETTGLGARILMEFNRKDFAEVRWEEMWDAALRIRNLFIHTPMPSDLRTSLQSVFASRLPGESVVVRSSAPGEDSLHASFAGLHESYVNVQGVDSILEHIRLVWASLWSDRALLYRQELGLDVEKSSMAVVVQKLVSGDRSGVAFGKNPNAPHQAVIESVYGLNQGLVDGSIEPDRWLLDRKNGTIVSHFPANREKEMVAGPDSTRLQTLSAEQQANPPLSEDEVARVFRLALQAEELFGSPQDVEWTFVGGELYVLQSRPITSIGAEQEQDSRAWYFTLRRSFENLRSLRTRVESELIPEMEREARFFAQRDLSNLADNELAQELASRQQAHDRWKDIYWSEFIPLAHGIRLFGQVYNDAVRPSDPYEFMDLLGATEMMSLERNRRLENMAAMIRGDSNLSDSLSNLSYPQPDHPFSLALEDFTDKFGDLSCSEELCTQGGDAIVRLLLEMASRPAAKERFRAGDVEALVESFLSRFEGEKREKMEELLDLGRASYRLRDDDNIYFGMIENQLRLAIEESKGRL
;
A
#
# COMPACT_ATOMS: atom_id res chain seq x y z
N MET A 1 10.89 16.70 32.87
CA MET A 1 9.44 16.75 32.58
C MET A 1 8.99 15.31 32.36
N GLU A 2 7.81 14.94 32.84
CA GLU A 2 7.27 13.58 32.68
C GLU A 2 6.91 13.36 31.20
N LEU A 3 7.44 12.30 30.58
CA LEU A 3 7.27 12.02 29.14
C LEU A 3 6.05 11.14 28.85
N VAL A 4 5.49 10.48 29.86
CA VAL A 4 4.37 9.55 29.75
C VAL A 4 3.26 10.01 30.66
N LEU A 5 2.04 10.12 30.14
CA LEU A 5 0.85 10.53 30.86
C LEU A 5 -0.20 9.43 30.83
N SER A 6 -0.89 9.21 31.94
CA SER A 6 -2.15 8.46 31.96
C SER A 6 -3.31 9.32 31.44
N LEU A 7 -4.37 8.69 30.94
CA LEU A 7 -5.53 9.41 30.37
C LEU A 7 -6.19 10.40 31.35
N ASP A 8 -6.16 10.14 32.65
CA ASP A 8 -6.71 11.05 33.68
C ASP A 8 -5.90 12.35 33.81
N GLN A 9 -4.60 12.30 33.52
CA GLN A 9 -3.68 13.44 33.63
C GLN A 9 -3.78 14.40 32.43
N ILE A 10 -4.32 13.96 31.30
CA ILE A 10 -4.35 14.72 30.04
C ILE A 10 -5.48 15.76 30.05
N GLY A 11 -5.13 17.04 29.91
CA GLY A 11 -6.05 18.17 29.76
C GLY A 11 -6.14 18.70 28.32
N SER A 12 -7.02 19.69 28.10
CA SER A 12 -7.15 20.37 26.80
C SER A 12 -5.86 21.05 26.35
N ASP A 13 -5.08 21.56 27.29
CA ASP A 13 -3.84 22.30 27.04
C ASP A 13 -2.71 21.39 26.54
N ASP A 14 -2.86 20.07 26.68
CA ASP A 14 -1.85 19.09 26.28
C ASP A 14 -1.94 18.72 24.79
N ARG A 15 -2.94 19.20 24.04
CA ARG A 15 -3.25 18.75 22.66
C ARG A 15 -2.02 18.70 21.74
N GLU A 16 -1.20 19.75 21.75
CA GLU A 16 0.02 19.82 20.93
C GLU A 16 1.09 18.79 21.34
N SER A 17 1.06 18.31 22.58
CA SER A 17 2.04 17.36 23.10
C SER A 17 1.56 15.90 23.06
N VAL A 18 0.25 15.65 23.11
CA VAL A 18 -0.33 14.30 23.16
C VAL A 18 -1.09 13.89 21.88
N GLY A 19 -1.38 14.85 21.00
CA GLY A 19 -2.15 14.66 19.78
C GLY A 19 -3.66 14.48 19.99
N GLY A 20 -4.41 14.43 18.89
CA GLY A 20 -5.87 14.39 18.89
C GLY A 20 -6.47 13.14 19.52
N LYS A 21 -5.93 11.95 19.20
CA LYS A 21 -6.48 10.68 19.70
C LYS A 21 -6.35 10.53 21.21
N SER A 22 -5.17 10.83 21.76
CA SER A 22 -4.95 10.76 23.22
C SER A 22 -5.90 11.68 23.97
N LEU A 23 -6.10 12.91 23.46
CA LEU A 23 -7.02 13.87 24.05
C LEU A 23 -8.48 13.39 23.97
N ALA A 24 -8.89 12.80 22.84
CA ALA A 24 -10.23 12.24 22.69
C ALA A 24 -10.47 11.09 23.69
N LEU A 25 -9.52 10.16 23.83
CA LEU A 25 -9.58 9.07 24.81
C LEU A 25 -9.67 9.59 26.25
N ALA A 26 -8.83 10.56 26.61
CA ALA A 26 -8.87 11.19 27.93
C ALA A 26 -10.22 11.87 28.22
N THR A 27 -10.77 12.57 27.21
CA THR A 27 -12.08 13.24 27.31
C THR A 27 -13.20 12.22 27.55
N MET A 28 -13.18 11.09 26.83
CA MET A 28 -14.16 10.01 27.01
C MET A 28 -14.09 9.38 28.41
N VAL A 29 -12.88 9.09 28.91
CA VAL A 29 -12.68 8.56 30.27
C VAL A 29 -13.24 9.51 31.33
N LYS A 30 -12.95 10.81 31.21
CA LYS A 30 -13.44 11.85 32.15
C LYS A 30 -14.96 12.00 32.15
N ASN A 31 -15.62 11.60 31.06
CA ASN A 31 -17.08 11.62 30.92
C ASN A 31 -17.73 10.23 31.14
N GLY A 32 -17.00 9.31 31.78
CA GLY A 32 -17.55 8.03 32.25
C GLY A 32 -17.72 6.96 31.17
N MET A 33 -17.17 7.15 29.96
CA MET A 33 -17.15 6.11 28.95
C MET A 33 -16.10 5.05 29.32
N LYS A 34 -16.41 3.77 29.06
CA LYS A 34 -15.48 2.67 29.31
C LYS A 34 -14.43 2.62 28.21
N VAL A 35 -13.25 3.15 28.48
CA VAL A 35 -12.08 3.08 27.59
C VAL A 35 -11.04 2.16 28.24
N PRO A 36 -10.38 1.26 27.48
CA PRO A 36 -9.26 0.49 28.00
C PRO A 36 -8.16 1.40 28.56
N GLU A 37 -7.52 0.94 29.64
CA GLU A 37 -6.38 1.66 30.24
C GLU A 37 -5.33 1.98 29.18
N ALA A 38 -4.87 3.23 29.14
CA ALA A 38 -3.88 3.67 28.17
C ALA A 38 -2.91 4.68 28.76
N LEU A 39 -1.71 4.66 28.21
CA LEU A 39 -0.65 5.64 28.45
C LEU A 39 -0.37 6.40 27.16
N CYS A 40 -0.11 7.70 27.28
CA CYS A 40 0.32 8.54 26.17
C CYS A 40 1.79 8.92 26.35
N LEU A 41 2.63 8.53 25.40
CA LEU A 41 3.98 9.03 25.25
C LEU A 41 3.93 10.35 24.48
N LYS A 42 4.35 11.45 25.13
CA LYS A 42 4.31 12.79 24.55
C LYS A 42 5.24 12.93 23.34
N ALA A 43 4.91 13.83 22.43
CA ALA A 43 5.73 14.23 21.29
C ALA A 43 7.13 14.74 21.70
N ASP A 44 7.31 15.22 22.93
CA ASP A 44 8.63 15.57 23.49
C ASP A 44 9.63 14.40 23.42
N ALA A 45 9.16 13.16 23.61
CA ALA A 45 10.02 11.99 23.53
C ALA A 45 10.53 11.74 22.11
N TYR A 46 9.69 12.01 21.10
CA TYR A 46 10.07 11.98 19.69
C TYR A 46 11.13 13.04 19.38
N HIS A 47 10.92 14.29 19.79
CA HIS A 47 11.90 15.37 19.59
C HIS A 47 13.24 15.04 20.24
N ARG A 48 13.22 14.60 21.51
CA ARG A 48 14.43 14.20 22.24
C ARG A 48 15.16 13.05 21.53
N TYR A 49 14.42 12.07 21.02
CA TYR A 49 15.00 10.95 20.26
C TYR A 49 15.69 11.45 18.98
N LEU A 50 15.05 12.32 18.21
CA LEU A 50 15.63 12.87 16.99
C LEU A 50 16.89 13.72 17.24
N GLU A 51 16.84 14.58 18.26
CA GLU A 51 17.93 15.49 18.61
C GLU A 51 19.15 14.71 19.13
N THR A 52 18.93 13.82 20.10
CA THR A 52 20.02 13.08 20.77
C THR A 52 20.75 12.14 19.82
N THR A 53 20.05 11.60 18.82
CA THR A 53 20.62 10.65 17.85
C THR A 53 21.15 11.31 16.58
N GLY A 54 20.87 12.61 16.38
CA GLY A 54 21.13 13.32 15.12
C GLY A 54 20.23 12.87 13.96
N LEU A 55 19.22 12.06 14.22
CA LEU A 55 18.31 11.53 13.21
C LEU A 55 17.52 12.65 12.52
N GLY A 56 17.12 13.69 13.26
CA GLY A 56 16.41 14.84 12.70
C GLY A 56 17.19 15.51 11.56
N ALA A 57 18.49 15.76 11.74
CA ALA A 57 19.33 16.36 10.72
C ALA A 57 19.47 15.44 9.48
N ARG A 58 19.58 14.12 9.68
CA ARG A 58 19.66 13.14 8.58
C ARG A 58 18.36 13.08 7.78
N ILE A 59 17.21 13.21 8.44
CA ILE A 59 15.90 13.28 7.76
C ILE A 59 15.82 14.55 6.91
N LEU A 60 16.21 15.72 7.44
CA LEU A 60 16.20 16.97 6.67
C LEU A 60 17.10 16.91 5.42
N MET A 61 18.22 16.19 5.48
CA MET A 61 19.09 15.97 4.32
C MET A 61 18.43 15.19 3.17
N GLU A 62 17.41 14.38 3.46
CA GLU A 62 16.65 13.66 2.43
C GLU A 62 15.75 14.61 1.63
N PHE A 63 15.24 15.67 2.26
CA PHE A 63 14.30 16.61 1.64
C PHE A 63 14.96 17.89 1.11
N ASN A 64 16.10 18.33 1.65
CA ASN A 64 16.77 19.57 1.22
C ASN A 64 17.36 19.56 -0.20
N ARG A 65 17.17 18.48 -0.97
CA ARG A 65 17.66 18.38 -2.36
C ARG A 65 16.78 19.12 -3.35
N LYS A 66 15.50 19.34 -3.01
CA LYS A 66 14.48 19.94 -3.86
C LYS A 66 13.44 20.63 -2.96
N ASP A 67 12.69 21.58 -3.48
CA ASP A 67 11.50 22.05 -2.78
C ASP A 67 10.54 20.86 -2.55
N PHE A 68 10.08 20.70 -1.31
CA PHE A 68 9.16 19.63 -0.94
C PHE A 68 7.90 19.63 -1.81
N ALA A 69 7.40 20.80 -2.22
CA ALA A 69 6.24 20.92 -3.09
C ALA A 69 6.45 20.35 -4.51
N GLU A 70 7.70 20.15 -4.93
CA GLU A 70 8.05 19.65 -6.26
C GLU A 70 8.53 18.19 -6.26
N VAL A 71 8.69 17.57 -5.09
CA VAL A 71 9.15 16.17 -4.96
C VAL A 71 8.13 15.26 -5.63
N ARG A 72 8.58 14.44 -6.58
CA ARG A 72 7.71 13.46 -7.26
C ARG A 72 7.38 12.30 -6.32
N TRP A 73 6.30 11.58 -6.59
CA TRP A 73 5.86 10.49 -5.71
C TRP A 73 6.90 9.37 -5.60
N GLU A 74 7.67 9.07 -6.66
CA GLU A 74 8.75 8.08 -6.64
C GLU A 74 9.88 8.51 -5.70
N GLU A 75 10.27 9.79 -5.80
CA GLU A 75 11.31 10.40 -4.98
C GLU A 75 10.87 10.44 -3.50
N MET A 76 9.58 10.68 -3.27
CA MET A 76 8.97 10.65 -1.94
C MET A 76 9.03 9.25 -1.33
N TRP A 77 8.70 8.23 -2.12
CA TRP A 77 8.77 6.83 -1.68
C TRP A 77 10.20 6.44 -1.33
N ASP A 78 11.16 6.79 -2.17
CA ASP A 78 12.58 6.58 -1.95
C ASP A 78 13.09 7.25 -0.66
N ALA A 79 12.72 8.50 -0.43
CA ALA A 79 13.04 9.23 0.80
C ALA A 79 12.40 8.55 2.02
N ALA A 80 11.11 8.22 1.95
CA ALA A 80 10.38 7.55 3.03
C ALA A 80 11.01 6.20 3.42
N LEU A 81 11.41 5.40 2.43
CA LEU A 81 12.06 4.11 2.65
C LEU A 81 13.41 4.27 3.36
N ARG A 82 14.24 5.22 2.91
CA ARG A 82 15.52 5.53 3.56
C ARG A 82 15.29 6.01 4.99
N ILE A 83 14.36 6.95 5.21
CA ILE A 83 14.04 7.48 6.54
C ILE A 83 13.56 6.36 7.47
N ARG A 84 12.64 5.49 7.03
CA ARG A 84 12.20 4.33 7.82
C ARG A 84 13.40 3.46 8.22
N ASN A 85 14.31 3.19 7.29
CA ASN A 85 15.53 2.44 7.58
C ASN A 85 16.42 3.17 8.63
N LEU A 86 16.49 4.50 8.58
CA LEU A 86 17.17 5.28 9.63
C LEU A 86 16.53 5.05 11.01
N PHE A 87 15.20 5.02 11.11
CA PHE A 87 14.50 4.73 12.37
C PHE A 87 14.77 3.31 12.85
N ILE A 88 14.82 2.31 11.96
CA ILE A 88 15.10 0.90 12.29
C ILE A 88 16.52 0.73 12.87
N HIS A 89 17.52 1.41 12.30
CA HIS A 89 18.92 1.26 12.67
C HIS A 89 19.40 2.18 13.79
N THR A 90 18.66 3.26 14.08
CA THR A 90 19.06 4.23 15.11
C THR A 90 18.48 3.82 16.47
N PRO A 91 19.26 3.25 17.41
CA PRO A 91 18.71 2.81 18.69
C PRO A 91 18.22 3.98 19.52
N MET A 92 17.22 3.71 20.38
CA MET A 92 16.78 4.69 21.38
C MET A 92 17.93 4.99 22.35
N PRO A 93 18.23 6.28 22.67
CA PRO A 93 19.20 6.65 23.68
C PRO A 93 18.97 5.91 25.00
N SER A 94 20.05 5.46 25.65
CA SER A 94 19.96 4.56 26.81
C SER A 94 19.19 5.16 27.98
N ASP A 95 19.35 6.46 28.22
CA ASP A 95 18.63 7.21 29.24
C ASP A 95 17.12 7.29 28.96
N LEU A 96 16.73 7.58 27.72
CA LEU A 96 15.33 7.58 27.28
C LEU A 96 14.75 6.17 27.38
N ARG A 97 15.49 5.17 26.88
CA ARG A 97 15.09 3.76 26.93
C ARG A 97 14.83 3.29 28.35
N THR A 98 15.79 3.47 29.27
CA THR A 98 15.64 3.04 30.66
C THR A 98 14.47 3.75 31.35
N SER A 99 14.28 5.04 31.09
CA SER A 99 13.14 5.79 31.64
C SER A 99 11.80 5.22 31.17
N LEU A 100 11.65 4.95 29.87
CA LEU A 100 10.40 4.40 29.32
C LEU A 100 10.19 2.95 29.73
N GLN A 101 11.26 2.13 29.77
CA GLN A 101 11.20 0.75 30.24
C GLN A 101 10.63 0.68 31.66
N SER A 102 11.12 1.53 32.57
CA SER A 102 10.64 1.57 33.95
C SER A 102 9.15 1.92 34.04
N VAL A 103 8.67 2.85 33.21
CA VAL A 103 7.26 3.27 33.21
C VAL A 103 6.37 2.17 32.66
N PHE A 104 6.68 1.61 31.49
CA PHE A 104 5.85 0.56 30.88
C PHE A 104 5.88 -0.74 31.69
N ALA A 105 7.03 -1.14 32.24
CA ALA A 105 7.12 -2.33 33.09
C ALA A 105 6.28 -2.21 34.37
N SER A 106 6.18 -1.02 34.95
CA SER A 106 5.41 -0.79 36.19
C SER A 106 3.92 -0.61 35.96
N ARG A 107 3.53 0.02 34.86
CA ARG A 107 2.12 0.36 34.56
C ARG A 107 1.41 -0.69 33.72
N LEU A 108 2.13 -1.44 32.87
CA LEU A 108 1.58 -2.45 31.95
C LEU A 108 2.33 -3.80 32.07
N PRO A 109 2.39 -4.42 33.27
CA PRO A 109 3.19 -5.62 33.50
C PRO A 109 2.59 -6.86 32.80
N GLY A 110 3.27 -7.40 31.79
CA GLY A 110 2.88 -8.65 31.12
C GLY A 110 1.60 -8.55 30.27
N GLU A 111 1.15 -7.34 29.98
CA GLU A 111 -0.08 -7.08 29.23
C GLU A 111 0.20 -7.03 27.72
N SER A 112 -0.75 -7.53 26.92
CA SER A 112 -0.80 -7.21 25.49
C SER A 112 -1.34 -5.80 25.30
N VAL A 113 -0.70 -5.04 24.41
CA VAL A 113 -1.07 -3.65 24.15
C VAL A 113 -1.27 -3.37 22.67
N VAL A 114 -1.89 -2.22 22.39
CA VAL A 114 -2.00 -1.61 21.07
C VAL A 114 -1.18 -0.32 21.09
N VAL A 115 -0.21 -0.21 20.19
CA VAL A 115 0.65 0.97 20.05
C VAL A 115 0.17 1.77 18.85
N ARG A 116 -0.34 2.97 19.08
CA ARG A 116 -1.04 3.80 18.07
C ARG A 116 -0.44 5.19 17.97
N SER A 117 -0.38 5.71 16.75
CA SER A 117 -0.07 7.11 16.46
C SER A 117 -1.12 8.07 17.05
N SER A 118 -0.66 9.20 17.56
CA SER A 118 -1.49 10.35 17.94
C SER A 118 -0.74 11.63 17.59
N ALA A 119 -0.80 12.05 16.33
CA ALA A 119 -0.05 13.22 15.88
C ALA A 119 -0.73 14.53 16.32
N PRO A 120 0.03 15.59 16.66
CA PRO A 120 -0.51 16.94 16.72
C PRO A 120 -1.05 17.34 15.34
N GLY A 121 -2.29 17.82 15.28
CA GLY A 121 -3.02 18.07 14.02
C GLY A 121 -3.86 16.89 13.50
N GLU A 122 -3.69 15.68 14.05
CA GLU A 122 -4.62 14.56 13.82
C GLU A 122 -5.99 14.85 14.44
N ASP A 123 -7.06 14.39 13.79
CA ASP A 123 -8.46 14.55 14.22
C ASP A 123 -8.85 16.01 14.51
N SER A 124 -8.51 16.91 13.57
CA SER A 124 -9.04 18.27 13.55
C SER A 124 -10.33 18.34 12.71
N LEU A 125 -11.17 19.36 12.93
CA LEU A 125 -12.39 19.58 12.15
C LEU A 125 -12.12 19.78 10.64
N HIS A 126 -10.88 20.13 10.28
CA HIS A 126 -10.49 20.49 8.91
C HIS A 126 -9.55 19.47 8.24
N ALA A 127 -8.96 18.54 9.00
CA ALA A 127 -8.07 17.51 8.48
C ALA A 127 -8.18 16.22 9.30
N SER A 128 -8.57 15.13 8.65
CA SER A 128 -8.56 13.77 9.20
C SER A 128 -7.38 13.00 8.62
N PHE A 129 -6.39 12.67 9.45
CA PHE A 129 -5.24 11.82 9.09
C PHE A 129 -5.64 10.32 9.12
N ALA A 130 -6.90 10.02 8.82
CA ALA A 130 -7.50 8.70 9.02
C ALA A 130 -6.76 7.62 8.21
N GLY A 131 -6.21 6.63 8.90
CA GLY A 131 -5.50 5.50 8.28
C GLY A 131 -4.12 5.85 7.68
N LEU A 132 -3.62 7.06 7.94
CA LEU A 132 -2.35 7.54 7.37
C LEU A 132 -1.12 7.02 8.11
N HIS A 133 -1.23 6.85 9.41
CA HIS A 133 -0.16 6.42 10.30
C HIS A 133 -0.37 4.99 10.81
N GLU A 134 0.72 4.35 11.23
CA GLU A 134 0.69 2.95 11.63
C GLU A 134 0.11 2.78 13.04
N SER A 135 -0.42 1.59 13.28
CA SER A 135 -0.90 1.12 14.59
C SER A 135 -0.65 -0.37 14.67
N TYR A 136 -0.12 -0.82 15.80
CA TYR A 136 0.30 -2.21 16.01
C TYR A 136 -0.52 -2.83 17.12
N VAL A 137 -1.19 -3.95 16.82
CA VAL A 137 -2.11 -4.64 17.72
C VAL A 137 -1.44 -5.89 18.29
N ASN A 138 -1.73 -6.22 19.55
CA ASN A 138 -1.19 -7.38 20.26
C ASN A 138 0.36 -7.35 20.41
N VAL A 139 0.89 -6.17 20.76
CA VAL A 139 2.30 -6.00 21.10
C VAL A 139 2.51 -6.45 22.55
N GLN A 140 3.50 -7.31 22.79
CA GLN A 140 3.77 -7.88 24.10
C GLN A 140 5.23 -7.65 24.52
N GLY A 141 5.42 -7.31 25.80
CA GLY A 141 6.73 -7.10 26.38
C GLY A 141 7.28 -5.69 26.12
N VAL A 142 8.00 -5.16 27.11
CA VAL A 142 8.44 -3.76 27.13
C VAL A 142 9.40 -3.43 25.98
N ASP A 143 10.32 -4.33 25.64
CA ASP A 143 11.25 -4.09 24.53
C ASP A 143 10.51 -4.02 23.18
N SER A 144 9.50 -4.87 22.98
CA SER A 144 8.65 -4.84 21.79
C SER A 144 7.83 -3.54 21.74
N ILE A 145 7.29 -3.07 22.85
CA ILE A 145 6.59 -1.76 22.92
C ILE A 145 7.51 -0.63 22.45
N LEU A 146 8.75 -0.58 22.93
CA LEU A 146 9.72 0.45 22.54
C LEU A 146 10.14 0.36 21.06
N GLU A 147 10.24 -0.85 20.52
CA GLU A 147 10.46 -1.06 19.10
C GLU A 147 9.28 -0.51 18.26
N HIS A 148 8.06 -0.89 18.62
CA HIS A 148 6.87 -0.44 17.90
C HIS A 148 6.61 1.07 18.04
N ILE A 149 7.01 1.70 19.15
CA ILE A 149 7.02 3.18 19.27
C ILE A 149 7.90 3.81 18.19
N ARG A 150 9.10 3.26 17.94
CA ARG A 150 10.00 3.76 16.87
C ARG A 150 9.41 3.57 15.49
N LEU A 151 8.71 2.46 15.24
CA LEU A 151 8.01 2.23 13.98
C LEU A 151 6.82 3.18 13.80
N VAL A 152 6.04 3.45 14.86
CA VAL A 152 4.99 4.47 14.83
C VAL A 152 5.57 5.86 14.51
N TRP A 153 6.71 6.23 15.10
CA TRP A 153 7.42 7.46 14.73
C TRP A 153 7.90 7.46 13.27
N ALA A 154 8.41 6.33 12.78
CA ALA A 154 8.80 6.18 11.37
C ALA A 154 7.60 6.37 10.43
N SER A 155 6.40 5.92 10.82
CA SER A 155 5.17 6.07 10.03
C SER A 155 4.72 7.52 9.81
N LEU A 156 5.26 8.47 10.58
CA LEU A 156 5.09 9.91 10.33
C LEU A 156 5.66 10.32 8.96
N TRP A 157 6.71 9.61 8.53
CA TRP A 157 7.52 9.83 7.33
C TRP A 157 7.23 8.82 6.21
N SER A 158 6.09 8.12 6.28
CA SER A 158 5.66 7.26 5.17
C SER A 158 5.41 8.09 3.91
N ASP A 159 5.54 7.48 2.74
CA ASP A 159 5.28 8.11 1.44
C ASP A 159 3.89 8.77 1.42
N ARG A 160 2.87 8.07 1.91
CA ARG A 160 1.50 8.60 2.05
C ARG A 160 1.44 9.81 2.95
N ALA A 161 2.07 9.72 4.12
CA ALA A 161 2.03 10.79 5.12
C ALA A 161 2.77 12.05 4.64
N LEU A 162 3.80 11.88 3.82
CA LEU A 162 4.51 12.97 3.19
C LEU A 162 3.70 13.57 2.03
N LEU A 163 3.17 12.75 1.12
CA LEU A 163 2.33 13.22 0.02
C LEU A 163 1.09 13.96 0.53
N TYR A 164 0.45 13.46 1.59
CA TYR A 164 -0.70 14.14 2.22
C TYR A 164 -0.32 15.53 2.77
N ARG A 165 0.87 15.65 3.38
CA ARG A 165 1.39 16.94 3.85
C ARG A 165 1.73 17.88 2.70
N GLN A 166 2.28 17.33 1.60
CA GLN A 166 2.63 18.09 0.41
C GLN A 166 1.39 18.75 -0.20
N GLU A 167 0.30 18.00 -0.35
CA GLU A 167 -0.97 18.55 -0.86
C GLU A 167 -1.58 19.63 0.04
N LEU A 168 -1.50 19.45 1.35
CA LEU A 168 -2.02 20.43 2.31
C LEU A 168 -1.07 21.62 2.54
N GLY A 169 0.10 21.65 1.89
CA GLY A 169 1.13 22.67 2.12
C GLY A 169 1.63 22.70 3.56
N LEU A 170 1.61 21.55 4.25
CA LEU A 170 2.03 21.44 5.63
C LEU A 170 3.55 21.37 5.75
N ASP A 171 4.06 22.06 6.76
CA ASP A 171 5.47 22.09 7.09
C ASP A 171 5.91 20.74 7.67
N VAL A 172 6.62 19.97 6.86
CA VAL A 172 7.11 18.64 7.23
C VAL A 172 8.08 18.72 8.40
N GLU A 173 8.88 19.79 8.52
CA GLU A 173 9.91 19.93 9.56
C GLU A 173 9.29 20.07 10.96
N LYS A 174 8.06 20.58 11.06
CA LYS A 174 7.31 20.69 12.30
C LYS A 174 6.55 19.41 12.68
N SER A 175 6.65 18.36 11.87
CA SER A 175 5.93 17.12 12.12
C SER A 175 6.45 16.43 13.39
N SER A 176 5.53 16.10 14.29
CA SER A 176 5.81 15.36 15.51
C SER A 176 4.75 14.31 15.76
N MET A 177 5.04 13.35 16.64
CA MET A 177 4.17 12.21 16.89
C MET A 177 4.19 11.82 18.36
N ALA A 178 3.05 11.97 19.02
CA ALA A 178 2.79 11.28 20.29
C ALA A 178 2.33 9.85 20.01
N VAL A 179 2.43 8.98 21.02
CA VAL A 179 2.06 7.56 20.87
C VAL A 179 1.16 7.12 22.01
N VAL A 180 0.01 6.54 21.67
CA VAL A 180 -0.88 5.89 22.63
C VAL A 180 -0.49 4.43 22.76
N VAL A 181 -0.21 3.99 23.99
CA VAL A 181 -0.01 2.60 24.36
C VAL A 181 -1.20 2.17 25.20
N GLN A 182 -2.17 1.51 24.57
CA GLN A 182 -3.45 1.13 25.15
C GLN A 182 -3.49 -0.37 25.43
N LYS A 183 -4.03 -0.80 26.57
CA LYS A 183 -4.25 -2.23 26.83
C LYS A 183 -5.14 -2.85 25.74
N LEU A 184 -4.73 -4.01 25.24
CA LEU A 184 -5.53 -4.76 24.28
C LEU A 184 -6.70 -5.41 25.03
N VAL A 185 -7.91 -4.98 24.70
CA VAL A 185 -9.14 -5.66 25.12
C VAL A 185 -9.49 -6.66 24.02
N SER A 186 -9.22 -7.94 24.27
CA SER A 186 -9.47 -9.02 23.30
C SER A 186 -10.95 -9.37 23.26
N GLY A 187 -11.71 -8.55 22.55
CA GLY A 187 -13.15 -8.75 22.37
C GLY A 187 -13.53 -9.93 21.51
N ASP A 188 -14.65 -10.56 21.87
CA ASP A 188 -15.30 -11.59 21.06
C ASP A 188 -16.03 -11.00 19.85
N ARG A 189 -16.38 -9.70 19.93
CA ARG A 189 -17.11 -8.97 18.89
C ARG A 189 -16.69 -7.53 18.89
N SER A 190 -16.43 -6.96 17.73
CA SER A 190 -15.95 -5.59 17.60
C SER A 190 -16.54 -4.91 16.38
N GLY A 191 -16.38 -3.60 16.29
CA GLY A 191 -16.84 -2.89 15.12
C GLY A 191 -16.66 -1.39 15.16
N VAL A 192 -17.37 -0.76 14.23
CA VAL A 192 -17.37 0.69 14.03
C VAL A 192 -18.80 1.19 14.03
N ALA A 193 -19.03 2.36 14.63
CA ALA A 193 -20.32 3.04 14.63
C ALA A 193 -20.15 4.45 14.07
N PHE A 194 -20.76 4.70 12.92
CA PHE A 194 -20.88 6.02 12.35
C PHE A 194 -22.17 6.64 12.85
N GLY A 195 -22.06 7.69 13.67
CA GLY A 195 -23.20 8.44 14.15
C GLY A 195 -24.08 8.90 12.99
N LYS A 196 -23.48 9.31 11.86
CA LYS A 196 -24.17 9.79 10.66
C LYS A 196 -23.71 9.05 9.40
N ASN A 197 -24.65 8.54 8.62
CA ASN A 197 -24.39 8.00 7.29
C ASN A 197 -24.12 9.17 6.32
N PRO A 198 -22.95 9.22 5.65
CA PRO A 198 -22.63 10.25 4.66
C PRO A 198 -23.64 10.31 3.50
N ASN A 199 -24.17 9.15 3.07
CA ASN A 199 -25.10 9.04 1.95
C ASN A 199 -26.56 9.28 2.35
N ALA A 200 -26.88 9.15 3.65
CA ALA A 200 -28.22 9.30 4.18
C ALA A 200 -28.18 9.96 5.57
N PRO A 201 -28.09 11.30 5.65
CA PRO A 201 -27.89 12.06 6.89
C PRO A 201 -28.86 11.76 8.06
N HIS A 202 -30.02 11.18 7.79
CA HIS A 202 -31.02 10.79 8.79
C HIS A 202 -30.75 9.41 9.41
N GLN A 203 -29.74 8.69 8.92
CA GLN A 203 -29.37 7.35 9.36
C GLN A 203 -28.03 7.34 10.09
N ALA A 204 -27.87 6.37 10.99
CA ALA A 204 -26.60 5.94 11.55
C ALA A 204 -26.24 4.57 10.99
N VAL A 205 -24.95 4.25 10.99
CA VAL A 205 -24.44 2.96 10.50
C VAL A 205 -23.65 2.29 11.60
N ILE A 206 -23.96 1.01 11.87
CA ILE A 206 -23.17 0.17 12.76
C ILE A 206 -22.65 -1.00 11.94
N GLU A 207 -21.34 -1.17 11.95
CA GLU A 207 -20.65 -2.29 11.32
C GLU A 207 -20.05 -3.17 12.42
N SER A 208 -20.18 -4.49 12.29
CA SER A 208 -19.73 -5.43 13.31
C SER A 208 -19.11 -6.69 12.71
N VAL A 209 -18.06 -7.19 13.36
CA VAL A 209 -17.37 -8.44 13.06
C VAL A 209 -17.18 -9.26 14.34
N TYR A 210 -16.96 -10.57 14.19
CA TYR A 210 -16.43 -11.40 15.27
C TYR A 210 -14.93 -11.16 15.46
N GLY A 211 -14.47 -11.26 16.71
CA GLY A 211 -13.09 -11.04 17.10
C GLY A 211 -12.68 -9.56 17.17
N LEU A 212 -11.40 -9.31 16.90
CA LEU A 212 -10.75 -8.01 17.01
C LEU A 212 -11.16 -7.06 15.88
N ASN A 213 -11.36 -5.77 16.20
CA ASN A 213 -11.74 -4.73 15.24
C ASN A 213 -10.75 -4.58 14.06
N GLN A 214 -9.51 -5.03 14.23
CA GLN A 214 -8.47 -4.96 13.21
C GLN A 214 -8.93 -5.55 11.87
N GLY A 215 -9.66 -6.67 11.87
CA GLY A 215 -10.09 -7.31 10.63
C GLY A 215 -11.07 -6.48 9.81
N LEU A 216 -11.89 -5.65 10.47
CA LEU A 216 -12.75 -4.67 9.81
C LEU A 216 -11.91 -3.49 9.28
N VAL A 217 -11.05 -2.92 10.13
CA VAL A 217 -10.25 -1.72 9.81
C VAL A 217 -9.24 -1.94 8.68
N ASP A 218 -8.69 -3.16 8.54
CA ASP A 218 -7.77 -3.51 7.45
C ASP A 218 -8.46 -4.15 6.22
N GLY A 219 -9.78 -4.34 6.30
CA GLY A 219 -10.61 -4.88 5.22
C GLY A 219 -10.44 -6.38 4.97
N SER A 220 -9.80 -7.12 5.89
CA SER A 220 -9.66 -8.58 5.76
C SER A 220 -10.93 -9.35 6.10
N ILE A 221 -11.89 -8.74 6.79
CA ILE A 221 -13.17 -9.34 7.17
C ILE A 221 -14.31 -8.39 6.76
N GLU A 222 -15.27 -8.94 6.02
CA GLU A 222 -16.49 -8.22 5.67
C GLU A 222 -17.41 -8.09 6.90
N PRO A 223 -17.89 -6.88 7.25
CA PRO A 223 -18.72 -6.67 8.42
C PRO A 223 -20.22 -6.83 8.14
N ASP A 224 -20.96 -7.33 9.13
CA ASP A 224 -22.41 -7.13 9.20
C ASP A 224 -22.70 -5.63 9.34
N ARG A 225 -23.61 -5.11 8.50
CA ARG A 225 -23.98 -3.69 8.51
C ARG A 225 -25.42 -3.48 8.90
N TRP A 226 -25.63 -2.61 9.89
CA TRP A 226 -26.94 -2.21 10.40
C TRP A 226 -27.18 -0.73 10.11
N LEU A 227 -28.35 -0.41 9.53
CA LEU A 227 -28.81 0.97 9.35
C LEU A 227 -29.87 1.29 10.39
N LEU A 228 -29.70 2.41 11.08
CA LEU A 228 -30.64 2.87 12.11
C LEU A 228 -31.14 4.27 11.79
N ASP A 229 -32.39 4.56 12.12
CA ASP A 229 -32.89 5.94 12.12
C ASP A 229 -32.28 6.71 13.29
N ARG A 230 -31.67 7.87 13.01
CA ARG A 230 -30.96 8.65 14.03
C ARG A 230 -31.87 9.24 15.11
N LYS A 231 -33.15 9.47 14.83
CA LYS A 231 -34.05 10.16 15.76
C LYS A 231 -34.54 9.24 16.86
N ASN A 232 -34.88 8.00 16.50
CA ASN A 232 -35.50 7.05 17.42
C ASN A 232 -34.65 5.78 17.65
N GLY A 233 -33.55 5.59 16.90
CA GLY A 233 -32.68 4.42 17.00
C GLY A 233 -33.31 3.13 16.47
N THR A 234 -34.40 3.20 15.70
CA THR A 234 -35.03 1.99 15.15
C THR A 234 -34.18 1.43 14.01
N ILE A 235 -34.00 0.11 14.00
CA ILE A 235 -33.32 -0.60 12.91
C ILE A 235 -34.17 -0.46 11.63
N VAL A 236 -33.58 0.12 10.60
CA VAL A 236 -34.18 0.30 9.27
C VAL A 236 -33.89 -0.92 8.41
N SER A 237 -32.65 -1.41 8.43
CA SER A 237 -32.25 -2.60 7.68
C SER A 237 -30.97 -3.22 8.24
N HIS A 238 -30.77 -4.50 7.92
CA HIS A 238 -29.57 -5.27 8.23
C HIS A 238 -29.06 -5.93 6.95
N PHE A 239 -27.76 -5.79 6.69
CA PHE A 239 -27.04 -6.41 5.59
C PHE A 239 -26.03 -7.41 6.19
N PRO A 240 -26.31 -8.72 6.11
CA PRO A 240 -25.39 -9.73 6.62
C PRO A 240 -24.16 -9.87 5.73
N ALA A 241 -23.00 -10.14 6.34
CA ALA A 241 -21.76 -10.45 5.64
C ALA A 241 -21.57 -11.97 5.43
N ASN A 242 -20.59 -12.34 4.61
CA ASN A 242 -20.11 -13.73 4.56
C ASN A 242 -19.17 -14.03 5.74
N ARG A 243 -19.72 -14.59 6.82
CA ARG A 243 -19.04 -14.79 8.11
C ARG A 243 -18.17 -16.04 8.13
N GLU A 244 -17.08 -16.06 7.37
CA GLU A 244 -16.20 -17.24 7.33
C GLU A 244 -15.10 -17.23 8.40
N LYS A 245 -14.59 -16.05 8.73
CA LYS A 245 -13.37 -15.86 9.53
C LYS A 245 -13.52 -14.76 10.58
N GLU A 246 -12.72 -14.86 11.64
CA GLU A 246 -12.52 -13.82 12.67
C GLU A 246 -11.04 -13.52 12.86
N MET A 247 -10.74 -12.32 13.37
CA MET A 247 -9.39 -11.92 13.75
C MET A 247 -9.21 -12.13 15.25
N VAL A 248 -8.22 -12.94 15.66
CA VAL A 248 -7.95 -13.23 17.08
C VAL A 248 -6.53 -12.86 17.49
N ALA A 249 -6.33 -12.60 18.78
CA ALA A 249 -5.00 -12.46 19.35
C ALA A 249 -4.32 -13.84 19.42
N GLY A 250 -3.19 -13.98 18.74
CA GLY A 250 -2.27 -15.12 18.86
C GLY A 250 -1.15 -14.85 19.87
N PRO A 251 -0.19 -15.79 20.04
CA PRO A 251 0.92 -15.64 20.97
C PRO A 251 1.76 -14.37 20.73
N ASP A 252 2.13 -14.10 19.46
CA ASP A 252 3.05 -12.99 19.12
C ASP A 252 2.50 -12.02 18.06
N SER A 253 1.25 -12.15 17.65
CA SER A 253 0.57 -11.26 16.69
C SER A 253 -0.93 -11.53 16.66
N THR A 254 -1.66 -10.87 15.77
CA THR A 254 -3.01 -11.30 15.39
C THR A 254 -2.98 -12.35 14.28
N ARG A 255 -4.02 -13.18 14.18
CA ARG A 255 -4.20 -14.18 13.12
C ARG A 255 -5.68 -14.35 12.76
N LEU A 256 -5.93 -14.75 11.51
CA LEU A 256 -7.27 -15.14 11.09
C LEU A 256 -7.57 -16.57 11.54
N GLN A 257 -8.79 -16.79 11.97
CA GLN A 257 -9.29 -18.11 12.35
C GLN A 257 -10.68 -18.33 11.74
N THR A 258 -10.96 -19.56 11.29
CA THR A 258 -12.29 -19.93 10.81
C THR A 258 -13.30 -19.87 11.95
N LEU A 259 -14.45 -19.25 11.67
CA LEU A 259 -15.55 -19.15 12.61
C LEU A 259 -16.22 -20.51 12.84
N SER A 260 -16.73 -20.74 14.05
CA SER A 260 -17.57 -21.91 14.35
C SER A 260 -18.89 -21.85 13.58
N ALA A 261 -19.49 -23.00 13.26
CA ALA A 261 -20.75 -23.06 12.50
C ALA A 261 -21.89 -22.23 13.13
N GLU A 262 -21.90 -22.10 14.46
CA GLU A 262 -22.86 -21.25 15.18
C GLU A 262 -22.63 -19.76 14.90
N GLN A 263 -21.37 -19.30 14.94
CA GLN A 263 -21.03 -17.91 14.62
C GLN A 263 -21.25 -17.59 13.14
N GLN A 264 -21.03 -18.53 12.22
CA GLN A 264 -21.32 -18.30 10.80
C GLN A 264 -22.82 -18.06 10.55
N ALA A 265 -23.67 -18.77 11.28
CA ALA A 265 -25.12 -18.70 11.14
C ALA A 265 -25.76 -17.44 11.76
N ASN A 266 -25.07 -16.75 12.68
CA ASN A 266 -25.65 -15.65 13.45
C ASN A 266 -24.85 -14.34 13.26
N PRO A 267 -25.52 -13.17 13.31
CA PRO A 267 -24.80 -11.90 13.32
C PRO A 267 -24.00 -11.73 14.62
N PRO A 268 -22.88 -10.98 14.60
CA PRO A 268 -22.12 -10.68 15.82
C PRO A 268 -22.98 -10.00 16.88
N LEU A 269 -23.86 -9.07 16.48
CA LEU A 269 -24.71 -8.34 17.41
C LEU A 269 -26.15 -8.83 17.38
N SER A 270 -26.76 -8.90 18.56
CA SER A 270 -28.22 -8.90 18.72
C SER A 270 -28.79 -7.48 18.55
N GLU A 271 -30.10 -7.36 18.27
CA GLU A 271 -30.76 -6.05 18.13
C GLU A 271 -30.61 -5.17 19.39
N ASP A 272 -30.65 -5.77 20.59
CA ASP A 272 -30.44 -5.04 21.85
C ASP A 272 -29.01 -4.49 21.95
N GLU A 273 -28.02 -5.22 21.45
CA GLU A 273 -26.63 -4.78 21.44
C GLU A 273 -26.36 -3.73 20.36
N VAL A 274 -27.02 -3.84 19.20
CA VAL A 274 -27.07 -2.77 18.19
C VAL A 274 -27.56 -1.47 18.82
N ALA A 275 -28.63 -1.53 19.61
CA ALA A 275 -29.14 -0.36 20.34
C ALA A 275 -28.15 0.17 21.40
N ARG A 276 -27.36 -0.69 22.04
CA ARG A 276 -26.30 -0.27 22.99
C ARG A 276 -25.16 0.46 22.29
N VAL A 277 -24.69 -0.06 21.16
CA VAL A 277 -23.66 0.57 20.33
C VAL A 277 -24.15 1.90 19.75
N PHE A 278 -25.41 1.97 19.33
CA PHE A 278 -26.00 3.22 18.86
C PHE A 278 -26.02 4.31 19.94
N ARG A 279 -26.43 3.96 21.17
CA ARG A 279 -26.39 4.90 22.31
C ARG A 279 -24.97 5.36 22.62
N LEU A 280 -23.98 4.48 22.49
CA LEU A 280 -22.57 4.83 22.66
C LEU A 280 -22.12 5.89 21.64
N ALA A 281 -22.50 5.72 20.38
CA ALA A 281 -22.19 6.68 19.32
C ALA A 281 -22.87 8.05 19.57
N LEU A 282 -24.12 8.06 20.05
CA LEU A 282 -24.81 9.29 20.43
C LEU A 282 -24.16 9.98 21.64
N GLN A 283 -23.72 9.22 22.64
CA GLN A 283 -23.00 9.77 23.78
C GLN A 283 -21.67 10.42 23.34
N ALA A 284 -20.94 9.81 22.40
CA ALA A 284 -19.76 10.41 21.82
C ALA A 284 -20.10 11.68 21.01
N GLU A 285 -21.18 11.66 20.22
CA GLU A 285 -21.65 12.83 19.46
C GLU A 285 -22.04 14.00 20.38
N GLU A 286 -22.74 13.74 21.48
CA GLU A 286 -23.07 14.74 22.50
C GLU A 286 -21.82 15.32 23.15
N LEU A 287 -20.85 14.46 23.49
CA LEU A 287 -19.61 14.85 24.13
C LEU A 287 -18.74 15.75 23.24
N PHE A 288 -18.64 15.43 21.95
CA PHE A 288 -17.78 16.16 21.01
C PHE A 288 -18.53 17.19 20.16
N GLY A 289 -19.85 17.32 20.33
CA GLY A 289 -20.70 18.30 19.65
C GLY A 289 -20.84 18.10 18.13
N SER A 290 -20.44 16.95 17.60
CA SER A 290 -20.48 16.64 16.17
C SER A 290 -20.59 15.13 15.93
N PRO A 291 -21.18 14.66 14.82
CA PRO A 291 -21.26 13.23 14.53
C PRO A 291 -19.89 12.55 14.53
N GLN A 292 -19.81 11.44 15.25
CA GLN A 292 -18.57 10.70 15.46
C GLN A 292 -18.55 9.38 14.68
N ASP A 293 -17.35 8.98 14.30
CA ASP A 293 -16.95 7.62 13.94
C ASP A 293 -16.29 6.99 15.17
N VAL A 294 -16.91 5.95 15.71
CA VAL A 294 -16.55 5.33 17.00
C VAL A 294 -16.15 3.87 16.80
N GLU A 295 -14.92 3.52 17.17
CA GLU A 295 -14.47 2.13 17.25
C GLU A 295 -14.81 1.54 18.62
N TRP A 296 -15.35 0.32 18.64
CA TRP A 296 -15.82 -0.32 19.86
C TRP A 296 -15.54 -1.83 19.89
N THR A 297 -15.59 -2.42 21.08
CA THR A 297 -15.46 -3.87 21.28
C THR A 297 -16.28 -4.35 22.47
N PHE A 298 -16.79 -5.59 22.40
CA PHE A 298 -17.44 -6.30 23.49
C PHE A 298 -16.49 -7.30 24.13
N VAL A 299 -16.48 -7.37 25.46
CA VAL A 299 -15.88 -8.47 26.23
C VAL A 299 -16.83 -8.87 27.34
N GLY A 300 -17.31 -10.12 27.33
CA GLY A 300 -18.16 -10.64 28.40
C GLY A 300 -19.46 -9.83 28.58
N GLY A 301 -20.00 -9.28 27.48
CA GLY A 301 -21.18 -8.41 27.48
C GLY A 301 -20.92 -6.94 27.83
N GLU A 302 -19.69 -6.57 28.21
CA GLU A 302 -19.28 -5.19 28.47
C GLU A 302 -18.80 -4.49 27.20
N LEU A 303 -19.31 -3.28 26.97
CA LEU A 303 -18.98 -2.47 25.79
C LEU A 303 -17.86 -1.48 26.12
N TYR A 304 -16.77 -1.54 25.36
CA TYR A 304 -15.64 -0.62 25.44
C TYR A 304 -15.55 0.25 24.20
N VAL A 305 -15.17 1.51 24.40
CA VAL A 305 -14.76 2.42 23.32
C VAL A 305 -13.27 2.30 23.11
N LEU A 306 -12.86 2.04 21.88
CA LEU A 306 -11.46 1.96 21.48
C LEU A 306 -10.93 3.28 20.92
N GLN A 307 -11.78 4.03 20.21
CA GLN A 307 -11.47 5.33 19.60
C GLN A 307 -12.76 6.09 19.25
N SER A 308 -12.70 7.42 19.18
CA SER A 308 -13.74 8.28 18.61
C SER A 308 -13.09 9.41 17.81
N ARG A 309 -13.66 9.74 16.64
CA ARG A 309 -13.20 10.86 15.80
C ARG A 309 -14.36 11.53 15.06
N PRO A 310 -14.27 12.83 14.73
CA PRO A 310 -15.33 13.52 13.99
C PRO A 310 -15.44 13.03 12.54
N ILE A 311 -16.67 12.94 12.02
CA ILE A 311 -16.92 12.65 10.60
C ILE A 311 -16.72 13.95 9.80
N THR A 312 -15.59 14.07 9.11
CA THR A 312 -15.20 15.28 8.35
C THR A 312 -15.77 15.33 6.93
N SER A 313 -16.29 14.22 6.39
CA SER A 313 -16.84 14.12 5.04
C SER A 313 -18.18 14.83 4.82
N ILE A 314 -18.76 15.45 5.86
CA ILE A 314 -20.10 16.06 5.84
C ILE A 314 -20.11 17.45 5.16
N GLY A 315 -18.95 18.05 4.87
CA GLY A 315 -18.84 19.41 4.32
C GLY A 315 -18.33 19.55 2.89
N ALA A 316 -17.96 18.46 2.20
CA ALA A 316 -17.35 18.52 0.87
C ALA A 316 -18.38 18.33 -0.25
N GLU A 317 -19.37 19.21 -0.34
CA GLU A 317 -20.06 19.47 -1.61
C GLU A 317 -19.30 20.60 -2.35
N GLN A 318 -18.12 20.29 -2.91
CA GLN A 318 -17.55 20.97 -4.09
C GLN A 318 -16.17 20.40 -4.44
N GLU A 319 -16.00 20.14 -5.74
CA GLU A 319 -14.82 19.65 -6.46
C GLU A 319 -14.49 18.16 -6.31
N GLN A 320 -14.27 17.51 -7.46
CA GLN A 320 -13.88 16.10 -7.59
C GLN A 320 -12.80 15.77 -6.55
N ASP A 321 -13.13 14.90 -5.61
CA ASP A 321 -12.22 14.50 -4.56
C ASP A 321 -11.08 13.65 -5.14
N SER A 322 -10.05 14.33 -5.62
CA SER A 322 -8.79 13.76 -6.04
C SER A 322 -7.97 13.20 -4.87
N ARG A 323 -8.54 12.98 -3.67
CA ARG A 323 -7.87 12.41 -2.49
C ARG A 323 -8.21 10.93 -2.27
N ALA A 324 -9.15 10.36 -3.04
CA ALA A 324 -9.52 8.94 -2.95
C ALA A 324 -8.35 7.99 -3.28
N TRP A 325 -7.37 8.42 -4.07
CA TRP A 325 -6.20 7.60 -4.40
C TRP A 325 -5.25 7.39 -3.20
N TYR A 326 -5.25 8.24 -2.18
CA TYR A 326 -4.44 7.99 -0.97
C TYR A 326 -4.85 6.73 -0.23
N PHE A 327 -6.15 6.40 -0.28
CA PHE A 327 -6.67 5.15 0.27
C PHE A 327 -6.28 3.94 -0.59
N THR A 328 -6.08 4.11 -1.91
CA THR A 328 -5.54 3.06 -2.78
C THR A 328 -4.06 2.79 -2.55
N LEU A 329 -3.34 3.67 -1.84
CA LEU A 329 -1.97 3.41 -1.44
C LEU A 329 -1.90 2.37 -0.30
N ARG A 330 -2.91 2.30 0.61
CA ARG A 330 -2.98 1.30 1.70
C ARG A 330 -3.75 0.06 1.25
N ARG A 331 -3.09 -0.74 0.42
CA ARG A 331 -3.61 -2.06 0.06
C ARG A 331 -3.13 -3.06 1.11
N SER A 332 -4.06 -3.70 1.82
CA SER A 332 -3.72 -4.83 2.66
C SER A 332 -3.13 -5.95 1.81
N PHE A 333 -2.33 -6.83 2.42
CA PHE A 333 -1.79 -8.01 1.73
C PHE A 333 -2.89 -8.80 1.01
N GLU A 334 -4.04 -8.99 1.65
CA GLU A 334 -5.18 -9.69 1.06
C GLU A 334 -5.79 -8.94 -0.13
N ASN A 335 -5.89 -7.62 -0.03
CA ASN A 335 -6.40 -6.81 -1.14
C ASN A 335 -5.47 -6.87 -2.36
N LEU A 336 -4.14 -6.80 -2.16
CA LEU A 336 -3.17 -6.97 -3.25
C LEU A 336 -3.18 -8.39 -3.81
N ARG A 337 -3.36 -9.41 -2.96
CA ARG A 337 -3.50 -10.81 -3.39
C ARG A 337 -4.72 -10.99 -4.30
N SER A 338 -5.88 -10.47 -3.89
CA SER A 338 -7.10 -10.50 -4.69
C SER A 338 -6.92 -9.73 -6.02
N LEU A 339 -6.33 -8.54 -5.95
CA LEU A 339 -6.03 -7.72 -7.12
C LEU A 339 -5.10 -8.44 -8.10
N ARG A 340 -4.03 -9.07 -7.61
CA ARG A 340 -3.12 -9.89 -8.43
C ARG A 340 -3.89 -10.99 -9.15
N THR A 341 -4.71 -11.77 -8.43
CA THR A 341 -5.50 -12.85 -9.03
C THR A 341 -6.36 -12.35 -10.18
N ARG A 342 -7.03 -11.20 -9.99
CA ARG A 342 -7.86 -10.57 -11.01
C ARG A 342 -7.05 -10.08 -12.21
N VAL A 343 -5.91 -9.42 -11.97
CA VAL A 343 -5.03 -8.93 -13.05
C VAL A 343 -4.48 -10.09 -13.88
N GLU A 344 -3.94 -11.13 -13.23
CA GLU A 344 -3.30 -12.27 -13.91
C GLU A 344 -4.33 -13.20 -14.59
N SER A 345 -5.50 -13.44 -13.97
CA SER A 345 -6.45 -14.44 -14.45
C SER A 345 -7.53 -13.89 -15.39
N GLU A 346 -7.85 -12.59 -15.29
CA GLU A 346 -8.97 -11.97 -16.00
C GLU A 346 -8.49 -10.86 -16.94
N LEU A 347 -7.85 -9.82 -16.39
CA LEU A 347 -7.59 -8.58 -17.13
C LEU A 347 -6.53 -8.74 -18.22
N ILE A 348 -5.40 -9.39 -17.93
CA ILE A 348 -4.36 -9.63 -18.94
C ILE A 348 -4.89 -10.50 -20.10
N PRO A 349 -5.53 -11.67 -19.84
CA PRO A 349 -6.10 -12.49 -20.92
C PRO A 349 -7.20 -11.78 -21.73
N GLU A 350 -7.97 -10.88 -21.12
CA GLU A 350 -8.97 -10.07 -21.82
C GLU A 350 -8.31 -9.04 -22.74
N MET A 351 -7.29 -8.32 -22.24
CA MET A 351 -6.54 -7.32 -23.00
C MET A 351 -5.83 -7.95 -24.21
N GLU A 352 -5.15 -9.08 -24.02
CA GLU A 352 -4.49 -9.81 -25.12
C GLU A 352 -5.50 -10.23 -26.20
N ARG A 353 -6.67 -10.72 -25.80
CA ARG A 353 -7.70 -11.19 -26.73
C ARG A 353 -8.23 -10.05 -27.57
N GLU A 354 -8.46 -8.90 -26.96
CA GLU A 354 -8.94 -7.71 -27.67
C GLU A 354 -7.87 -7.11 -28.59
N ALA A 355 -6.61 -7.07 -28.15
CA ALA A 355 -5.49 -6.66 -29.01
C ALA A 355 -5.36 -7.59 -30.23
N ARG A 356 -5.45 -8.91 -30.04
CA ARG A 356 -5.44 -9.89 -31.15
C ARG A 356 -6.64 -9.74 -32.08
N PHE A 357 -7.82 -9.44 -31.54
CA PHE A 357 -9.01 -9.18 -32.34
C PHE A 357 -8.81 -7.98 -33.29
N PHE A 358 -8.23 -6.89 -32.79
CA PHE A 358 -7.87 -5.75 -33.63
C PHE A 358 -6.77 -6.08 -34.64
N ALA A 359 -5.74 -6.84 -34.24
CA ALA A 359 -4.64 -7.21 -35.13
C ALA A 359 -5.08 -8.07 -36.33
N GLN A 360 -6.16 -8.84 -36.21
CA GLN A 360 -6.70 -9.67 -37.29
C GLN A 360 -7.44 -8.87 -38.38
N ARG A 361 -7.77 -7.59 -38.13
CA ARG A 361 -8.46 -6.74 -39.10
C ARG A 361 -7.46 -6.00 -39.96
N ASP A 362 -7.48 -6.29 -41.26
CA ASP A 362 -6.70 -5.55 -42.25
C ASP A 362 -7.35 -4.20 -42.55
N LEU A 363 -6.74 -3.13 -42.04
CA LEU A 363 -7.23 -1.77 -42.14
C LEU A 363 -7.18 -1.22 -43.58
N SER A 364 -6.22 -1.69 -44.39
CA SER A 364 -6.00 -1.19 -45.75
C SER A 364 -7.17 -1.51 -46.70
N ASN A 365 -7.92 -2.57 -46.39
CA ASN A 365 -9.04 -3.06 -47.19
C ASN A 365 -10.42 -2.50 -46.78
N LEU A 366 -10.49 -1.69 -45.72
CA LEU A 366 -11.74 -1.12 -45.24
C LEU A 366 -12.18 0.09 -46.07
N ALA A 367 -13.49 0.29 -46.25
CA ALA A 367 -14.01 1.56 -46.76
C ALA A 367 -13.87 2.67 -45.72
N ASP A 368 -13.85 3.94 -46.13
CA ASP A 368 -13.56 5.06 -45.21
C ASP A 368 -14.54 5.18 -44.03
N ASN A 369 -15.81 4.85 -44.24
CA ASN A 369 -16.81 4.80 -43.19
C ASN A 369 -16.57 3.65 -42.19
N GLU A 370 -16.11 2.50 -42.68
CA GLU A 370 -15.76 1.33 -41.86
C GLU A 370 -14.46 1.58 -41.09
N LEU A 371 -13.47 2.22 -41.73
CA LEU A 371 -12.23 2.66 -41.07
C LEU A 371 -12.50 3.67 -39.96
N ALA A 372 -13.42 4.64 -40.17
CA ALA A 372 -13.83 5.58 -39.14
C ALA A 372 -14.50 4.89 -37.93
N GLN A 373 -15.32 3.86 -38.19
CA GLN A 373 -15.93 3.05 -37.12
C GLN A 373 -14.89 2.22 -36.36
N GLU A 374 -13.93 1.62 -37.08
CA GLU A 374 -12.83 0.86 -36.50
C GLU A 374 -11.95 1.75 -35.61
N LEU A 375 -11.62 2.96 -36.07
CA LEU A 375 -10.87 3.95 -35.29
C LEU A 375 -11.61 4.31 -34.00
N ALA A 376 -12.91 4.59 -34.08
CA ALA A 376 -13.73 4.90 -32.90
C ALA A 376 -13.78 3.73 -31.90
N SER A 377 -13.91 2.49 -32.40
CA SER A 377 -13.89 1.28 -31.55
C SER A 377 -12.55 1.09 -30.84
N ARG A 378 -11.44 1.31 -31.54
CA ARG A 378 -10.09 1.21 -30.96
C ARG A 378 -9.82 2.31 -29.95
N GLN A 379 -10.30 3.53 -30.20
CA GLN A 379 -10.20 4.64 -29.25
C GLN A 379 -10.97 4.33 -27.96
N GLN A 380 -12.20 3.82 -28.09
CA GLN A 380 -13.00 3.44 -26.91
C GLN A 380 -12.34 2.32 -26.11
N ALA A 381 -11.78 1.30 -26.77
CA ALA A 381 -11.05 0.23 -26.11
C ALA A 381 -9.79 0.77 -25.39
N HIS A 382 -9.03 1.64 -26.05
CA HIS A 382 -7.88 2.31 -25.46
C HIS A 382 -8.26 3.09 -24.19
N ASP A 383 -9.31 3.92 -24.25
CA ASP A 383 -9.71 4.75 -23.11
C ASP A 383 -10.18 3.89 -21.93
N ARG A 384 -10.93 2.81 -22.21
CA ARG A 384 -11.33 1.83 -21.18
C ARG A 384 -10.12 1.14 -20.56
N TRP A 385 -9.17 0.67 -21.37
CA TRP A 385 -7.98 0.00 -20.86
C TRP A 385 -7.05 0.94 -20.11
N LYS A 386 -7.01 2.22 -20.50
CA LYS A 386 -6.31 3.25 -19.74
C LYS A 386 -6.93 3.41 -18.35
N ASP A 387 -8.25 3.51 -18.25
CA ASP A 387 -8.91 3.61 -16.94
C ASP A 387 -8.62 2.39 -16.06
N ILE A 388 -8.72 1.18 -16.61
CA ILE A 388 -8.39 -0.08 -15.91
C ILE A 388 -6.92 -0.11 -15.47
N TYR A 389 -6.01 0.32 -16.34
CA TYR A 389 -4.58 0.41 -16.04
C TYR A 389 -4.34 1.30 -14.81
N TRP A 390 -4.97 2.48 -14.79
CA TRP A 390 -4.87 3.41 -13.66
C TRP A 390 -5.51 2.86 -12.38
N SER A 391 -6.64 2.16 -12.47
CA SER A 391 -7.39 1.70 -11.29
C SER A 391 -6.93 0.36 -10.72
N GLU A 392 -6.28 -0.49 -11.52
CA GLU A 392 -5.95 -1.88 -11.14
C GLU A 392 -4.43 -2.18 -11.25
N PHE A 393 -3.78 -1.83 -12.38
CA PHE A 393 -2.36 -2.16 -12.60
C PHE A 393 -1.41 -1.30 -11.76
N ILE A 394 -1.60 0.02 -11.74
CA ILE A 394 -0.78 0.93 -10.91
C ILE A 394 -0.91 0.57 -9.42
N PRO A 395 -2.11 0.29 -8.87
CA PRO A 395 -2.23 -0.16 -7.49
C PRO A 395 -1.51 -1.48 -7.20
N LEU A 396 -1.47 -2.43 -8.13
CA LEU A 396 -0.78 -3.70 -7.91
C LEU A 396 0.75 -3.53 -7.75
N ALA A 397 1.36 -2.51 -8.35
CA ALA A 397 2.77 -2.18 -8.16
C ALA A 397 3.12 -1.86 -6.68
N HIS A 398 2.13 -1.55 -5.84
CA HIS A 398 2.34 -1.35 -4.40
C HIS A 398 2.77 -2.62 -3.66
N GLY A 399 2.61 -3.81 -4.25
CA GLY A 399 3.15 -5.05 -3.70
C GLY A 399 4.67 -5.04 -3.53
N ILE A 400 5.40 -4.37 -4.44
CA ILE A 400 6.85 -4.14 -4.32
C ILE A 400 7.14 -3.36 -3.03
N ARG A 401 6.36 -2.29 -2.79
CA ARG A 401 6.55 -1.40 -1.63
C ARG A 401 6.24 -2.12 -0.32
N LEU A 402 5.13 -2.85 -0.29
CA LEU A 402 4.73 -3.63 0.89
C LEU A 402 5.80 -4.66 1.23
N PHE A 403 6.30 -5.40 0.23
CA PHE A 403 7.38 -6.36 0.45
C PHE A 403 8.67 -5.68 0.94
N GLY A 404 9.12 -4.59 0.29
CA GLY A 404 10.32 -3.87 0.70
C GLY A 404 10.26 -3.33 2.13
N GLN A 405 9.08 -2.83 2.56
CA GLN A 405 8.87 -2.41 3.94
C GLN A 405 9.01 -3.58 4.92
N VAL A 406 8.33 -4.69 4.67
CA VAL A 406 8.36 -5.88 5.54
C VAL A 406 9.75 -6.51 5.58
N TYR A 407 10.44 -6.54 4.44
CA TYR A 407 11.82 -6.98 4.35
C TYR A 407 12.74 -6.11 5.22
N ASN A 408 12.65 -4.78 5.11
CA ASN A 408 13.50 -3.87 5.88
C ASN A 408 13.23 -3.96 7.38
N ASP A 409 11.97 -4.08 7.79
CA ASP A 409 11.59 -4.23 9.20
C ASP A 409 12.17 -5.54 9.79
N ALA A 410 12.15 -6.64 9.02
CA ALA A 410 12.55 -7.97 9.49
C ALA A 410 14.05 -8.25 9.36
N VAL A 411 14.63 -7.96 8.20
CA VAL A 411 16.05 -8.25 7.89
C VAL A 411 16.97 -7.16 8.40
N ARG A 412 16.48 -5.91 8.43
CA ARG A 412 17.25 -4.71 8.79
C ARG A 412 18.54 -4.60 7.97
N PRO A 413 18.44 -4.52 6.63
CA PRO A 413 19.60 -4.52 5.76
C PRO A 413 20.37 -3.20 5.87
N SER A 414 21.65 -3.23 5.51
CA SER A 414 22.46 -2.01 5.44
C SER A 414 22.02 -1.09 4.29
N ASP A 415 21.68 -1.71 3.14
CA ASP A 415 21.05 -1.05 2.01
C ASP A 415 19.54 -1.31 2.04
N PRO A 416 18.69 -0.27 2.21
CA PRO A 416 17.24 -0.44 2.21
C PRO A 416 16.65 -0.94 0.87
N TYR A 417 17.45 -1.00 -0.21
CA TYR A 417 17.04 -1.52 -1.51
C TYR A 417 17.50 -2.95 -1.80
N GLU A 418 18.19 -3.63 -0.86
CA GLU A 418 18.63 -5.03 -1.01
C GLU A 418 17.47 -5.97 -1.39
N PHE A 419 16.25 -5.67 -0.92
CA PHE A 419 15.06 -6.45 -1.26
C PHE A 419 14.78 -6.53 -2.77
N MET A 420 15.22 -5.54 -3.55
CA MET A 420 15.05 -5.52 -5.01
C MET A 420 15.79 -6.68 -5.68
N ASP A 421 16.90 -7.14 -5.09
CA ASP A 421 17.65 -8.29 -5.59
C ASP A 421 16.84 -9.60 -5.47
N LEU A 422 15.98 -9.71 -4.45
CA LEU A 422 15.06 -10.85 -4.30
C LEU A 422 13.91 -10.82 -5.31
N LEU A 423 13.50 -9.61 -5.71
CA LEU A 423 12.42 -9.39 -6.67
C LEU A 423 12.88 -9.60 -8.11
N GLY A 424 14.11 -9.17 -8.44
CA GLY A 424 14.69 -9.28 -9.79
C GLY A 424 15.08 -10.70 -10.21
N ALA A 425 14.95 -11.68 -9.31
CA ALA A 425 15.23 -13.09 -9.59
C ALA A 425 14.10 -13.83 -10.35
N THR A 426 13.07 -13.13 -10.78
CA THR A 426 12.00 -13.66 -11.64
C THR A 426 12.35 -13.56 -13.12
N GLU A 427 11.83 -14.49 -13.92
CA GLU A 427 11.81 -14.32 -15.37
C GLU A 427 10.87 -13.14 -15.71
N MET A 428 11.46 -12.03 -16.16
CA MET A 428 10.76 -10.83 -16.63
C MET A 428 10.91 -10.72 -18.15
N MET A 429 9.86 -10.27 -18.85
CA MET A 429 9.90 -10.19 -20.32
C MET A 429 10.95 -9.18 -20.78
N SER A 430 11.19 -8.09 -20.05
CA SER A 430 12.27 -7.15 -20.41
C SER A 430 13.67 -7.75 -20.20
N LEU A 431 13.88 -8.58 -19.17
CA LEU A 431 15.14 -9.27 -18.96
C LEU A 431 15.34 -10.36 -20.01
N GLU A 432 14.28 -11.08 -20.38
CA GLU A 432 14.32 -12.03 -21.49
C GLU A 432 14.64 -11.31 -22.80
N ARG A 433 13.98 -10.17 -23.07
CA ARG A 433 14.25 -9.29 -24.22
C ARG A 433 15.72 -8.85 -24.24
N ASN A 434 16.21 -8.29 -23.13
CA ASN A 434 17.59 -7.80 -23.02
C ASN A 434 18.61 -8.96 -23.14
N ARG A 435 18.31 -10.14 -22.57
CA ARG A 435 19.15 -11.33 -22.69
C ARG A 435 19.20 -11.85 -24.13
N ARG A 436 18.07 -11.83 -24.83
CA ARG A 436 17.99 -12.18 -26.26
C ARG A 436 18.77 -11.19 -27.13
N LEU A 437 18.65 -9.88 -26.85
CA LEU A 437 19.48 -8.85 -27.48
C LEU A 437 20.98 -9.09 -27.22
N GLU A 438 21.37 -9.36 -25.98
CA GLU A 438 22.78 -9.61 -25.62
C GLU A 438 23.31 -10.90 -26.24
N ASN A 439 22.49 -11.95 -26.32
CA ASN A 439 22.83 -13.20 -27.02
C ASN A 439 23.07 -12.95 -28.51
N MET A 440 22.18 -12.20 -29.18
CA MET A 440 22.35 -11.82 -30.58
C MET A 440 23.59 -10.93 -30.77
N ALA A 441 23.84 -9.97 -29.87
CA ALA A 441 25.05 -9.14 -29.88
C ALA A 441 26.33 -9.97 -29.63
N ALA A 442 26.25 -11.03 -28.82
CA ALA A 442 27.34 -11.98 -28.61
C ALA A 442 27.62 -12.83 -29.86
N MET A 443 26.59 -13.22 -30.62
CA MET A 443 26.78 -13.87 -31.92
C MET A 443 27.53 -12.95 -32.89
N ILE A 444 27.19 -11.66 -32.93
CA ILE A 444 27.89 -10.65 -33.76
C ILE A 444 29.34 -10.47 -33.29
N ARG A 445 29.59 -10.37 -31.98
CA ARG A 445 30.96 -10.25 -31.43
C ARG A 445 31.84 -11.47 -31.76
N GLY A 446 31.23 -12.65 -31.80
CA GLY A 446 31.92 -13.91 -32.08
C GLY A 446 32.20 -14.16 -33.57
N ASP A 447 31.58 -13.41 -34.48
CA ASP A 447 31.68 -13.61 -35.92
C ASP A 447 31.83 -12.29 -36.69
N SER A 448 33.07 -12.01 -37.13
CA SER A 448 33.40 -10.81 -37.89
C SER A 448 32.69 -10.73 -39.24
N ASN A 449 32.43 -11.88 -39.90
CA ASN A 449 31.73 -11.89 -41.19
C ASN A 449 30.25 -11.54 -41.02
N LEU A 450 29.63 -12.00 -39.93
CA LEU A 450 28.27 -11.63 -39.56
C LEU A 450 28.19 -10.12 -39.25
N SER A 451 29.14 -9.59 -38.48
CA SER A 451 29.23 -8.15 -38.19
C SER A 451 29.35 -7.29 -39.45
N ASP A 452 30.24 -7.66 -40.38
CA ASP A 452 30.45 -6.92 -41.62
C ASP A 452 29.23 -6.99 -42.56
N SER A 453 28.56 -8.14 -42.61
CA SER A 453 27.35 -8.33 -43.44
C SER A 453 26.18 -7.50 -42.91
N LEU A 454 25.94 -7.56 -41.60
CA LEU A 454 24.87 -6.80 -40.94
C LEU A 454 25.10 -5.29 -40.97
N SER A 455 26.36 -4.84 -40.94
CA SER A 455 26.72 -3.41 -41.09
C SER A 455 26.28 -2.83 -42.44
N ASN A 456 26.15 -3.68 -43.46
CA ASN A 456 25.63 -3.33 -44.78
C ASN A 456 24.14 -3.67 -44.94
N LEU A 457 23.43 -4.00 -43.85
CA LEU A 457 22.04 -4.48 -43.84
C LEU A 457 21.82 -5.72 -44.73
N SER A 458 22.86 -6.55 -44.88
CA SER A 458 22.77 -7.82 -45.58
C SER A 458 22.53 -8.94 -44.58
N TYR A 459 21.29 -9.44 -44.55
CA TYR A 459 20.88 -10.49 -43.63
C TYR A 459 21.43 -11.88 -44.02
N PRO A 460 21.78 -12.73 -43.05
CA PRO A 460 22.09 -14.13 -43.30
C PRO A 460 20.89 -14.89 -43.85
N GLN A 461 21.12 -16.11 -44.36
CA GLN A 461 20.04 -17.00 -44.82
C GLN A 461 18.99 -17.24 -43.70
N PRO A 462 17.72 -17.52 -44.03
CA PRO A 462 16.65 -17.67 -43.04
C PRO A 462 16.90 -18.77 -41.99
N ASP A 463 17.65 -19.81 -42.35
CA ASP A 463 18.02 -20.92 -41.47
C ASP A 463 19.21 -20.61 -40.54
N HIS A 464 19.84 -19.44 -40.70
CA HIS A 464 20.96 -19.03 -39.87
C HIS A 464 20.50 -18.75 -38.42
N PRO A 465 21.27 -19.17 -37.39
CA PRO A 465 20.89 -18.99 -35.98
C PRO A 465 20.54 -17.54 -35.59
N PHE A 466 21.24 -16.56 -36.17
CA PHE A 466 20.95 -15.14 -35.96
C PHE A 466 19.59 -14.73 -36.57
N SER A 467 19.28 -15.18 -37.80
CA SER A 467 18.04 -14.83 -38.49
C SER A 467 16.83 -15.42 -37.76
N LEU A 468 16.93 -16.67 -37.29
CA LEU A 468 15.91 -17.31 -36.46
C LEU A 468 15.73 -16.61 -35.12
N ALA A 469 16.82 -16.19 -34.46
CA ALA A 469 16.76 -15.46 -33.20
C ALA A 469 16.14 -14.06 -33.36
N LEU A 470 16.40 -13.39 -34.49
CA LEU A 470 15.84 -12.08 -34.81
C LEU A 470 14.34 -12.18 -35.13
N GLU A 471 13.92 -13.20 -35.89
CA GLU A 471 12.52 -13.48 -36.20
C GLU A 471 11.73 -13.79 -34.92
N ASP A 472 12.20 -14.73 -34.09
CA ASP A 472 11.56 -15.07 -32.81
C ASP A 472 11.53 -13.87 -31.84
N PHE A 473 12.56 -13.02 -31.86
CA PHE A 473 12.56 -11.78 -31.08
C PHE A 473 11.49 -10.79 -31.58
N THR A 474 11.39 -10.60 -32.89
CA THR A 474 10.46 -9.65 -33.51
C THR A 474 9.01 -10.11 -33.34
N ASP A 475 8.75 -11.41 -33.49
CA ASP A 475 7.43 -12.00 -33.25
C ASP A 475 6.98 -11.83 -31.79
N LYS A 476 7.92 -11.95 -30.84
CA LYS A 476 7.62 -11.92 -29.41
C LYS A 476 7.55 -10.51 -28.81
N PHE A 477 8.39 -9.57 -29.27
CA PHE A 477 8.54 -8.24 -28.67
C PHE A 477 8.18 -7.07 -29.60
N GLY A 478 7.86 -7.36 -30.87
CA GLY A 478 7.58 -6.35 -31.90
C GLY A 478 8.84 -5.72 -32.51
N ASP A 479 8.62 -4.88 -33.53
CA ASP A 479 9.65 -4.21 -34.34
C ASP A 479 9.90 -2.74 -33.94
N LEU A 480 9.29 -2.28 -32.84
CA LEU A 480 9.28 -0.87 -32.42
C LEU A 480 10.32 -0.59 -31.33
N SER A 481 11.38 0.14 -31.69
CA SER A 481 12.16 0.94 -30.74
C SER A 481 11.71 2.40 -30.84
N CYS A 482 10.95 2.88 -29.84
CA CYS A 482 10.53 4.28 -29.77
C CYS A 482 11.23 5.01 -28.63
N SER A 483 11.74 6.20 -28.94
CA SER A 483 12.01 7.27 -27.98
C SER A 483 11.15 8.48 -28.36
N GLU A 484 10.93 9.42 -27.45
CA GLU A 484 10.02 10.58 -27.60
C GLU A 484 10.20 11.39 -28.90
N GLU A 485 11.34 11.28 -29.59
CA GLU A 485 11.63 12.01 -30.83
C GLU A 485 11.88 11.13 -32.08
N LEU A 486 12.04 9.80 -31.95
CA LEU A 486 12.20 8.90 -33.10
C LEU A 486 11.63 7.50 -32.81
N CYS A 487 10.65 7.10 -33.62
CA CYS A 487 10.29 5.69 -33.82
C CYS A 487 10.90 5.24 -35.15
N THR A 488 11.82 4.28 -35.11
CA THR A 488 12.33 3.60 -36.31
C THR A 488 11.62 2.27 -36.47
N GLN A 489 10.98 2.04 -37.62
CA GLN A 489 10.30 0.78 -37.95
C GLN A 489 11.26 -0.22 -38.62
N GLY A 490 11.03 -1.51 -38.37
CA GLY A 490 11.67 -2.63 -39.08
C GLY A 490 12.92 -3.23 -38.42
N GLY A 491 13.23 -4.49 -38.75
CA GLY A 491 14.36 -5.27 -38.21
C GLY A 491 15.74 -4.58 -38.33
N ASP A 492 15.89 -3.64 -39.27
CA ASP A 492 17.08 -2.81 -39.45
C ASP A 492 17.42 -1.96 -38.20
N ALA A 493 16.40 -1.50 -37.47
CA ALA A 493 16.60 -0.72 -36.25
C ALA A 493 17.20 -1.58 -35.12
N ILE A 494 16.67 -2.79 -34.96
CA ILE A 494 17.17 -3.78 -34.00
C ILE A 494 18.60 -4.19 -34.38
N VAL A 495 18.88 -4.43 -35.66
CA VAL A 495 20.24 -4.79 -36.13
C VAL A 495 21.25 -3.67 -35.84
N ARG A 496 20.89 -2.40 -36.06
CA ARG A 496 21.75 -1.26 -35.71
C ARG A 496 22.06 -1.20 -34.21
N LEU A 497 21.05 -1.42 -33.37
CA LEU A 497 21.23 -1.52 -31.91
C LEU A 497 22.16 -2.69 -31.54
N LEU A 498 21.97 -3.86 -32.14
CA LEU A 498 22.79 -5.05 -31.90
C LEU A 498 24.26 -4.85 -32.31
N LEU A 499 24.52 -4.17 -33.43
CA LEU A 499 25.87 -3.79 -33.85
C LEU A 499 26.53 -2.83 -32.86
N GLU A 500 25.79 -1.87 -32.33
CA GLU A 500 26.28 -0.98 -31.27
C GLU A 500 26.60 -1.76 -29.98
N MET A 501 25.69 -2.65 -29.55
CA MET A 501 25.91 -3.51 -28.39
C MET A 501 27.13 -4.42 -28.58
N ALA A 502 27.31 -4.97 -29.77
CA ALA A 502 28.44 -5.83 -30.12
C ALA A 502 29.79 -5.09 -30.12
N SER A 503 29.79 -3.77 -30.35
CA SER A 503 31.01 -2.96 -30.25
C SER A 503 31.56 -2.82 -28.82
N ARG A 504 30.77 -3.20 -27.81
CA ARG A 504 31.11 -3.11 -26.38
C ARG A 504 31.38 -4.51 -25.78
N PRO A 505 32.23 -4.61 -24.74
CA PRO A 505 32.41 -5.88 -24.03
C PRO A 505 31.10 -6.40 -23.45
N ALA A 506 30.95 -7.72 -23.33
CA ALA A 506 29.74 -8.34 -22.80
C ALA A 506 29.36 -7.75 -21.43
N ALA A 507 28.07 -7.46 -21.25
CA ALA A 507 27.57 -6.97 -19.98
C ALA A 507 27.82 -8.01 -18.88
N LYS A 508 28.34 -7.58 -17.73
CA LYS A 508 28.41 -8.46 -16.55
C LYS A 508 26.99 -8.78 -16.10
N GLU A 509 26.67 -10.06 -15.92
CA GLU A 509 25.42 -10.46 -15.26
C GLU A 509 25.38 -9.83 -13.86
N ARG A 510 24.31 -9.07 -13.60
CA ARG A 510 24.13 -8.31 -12.37
C ARG A 510 23.68 -9.20 -11.20
N PHE A 511 23.15 -10.40 -11.49
CA PHE A 511 22.57 -11.33 -10.52
C PHE A 511 23.20 -12.72 -10.64
N ARG A 512 23.69 -13.29 -9.53
CA ARG A 512 24.03 -14.70 -9.44
C ARG A 512 22.93 -15.41 -8.67
N ALA A 513 22.38 -16.49 -9.22
CA ALA A 513 21.27 -17.23 -8.60
C ALA A 513 21.57 -17.66 -7.14
N GLY A 514 22.83 -18.01 -6.83
CA GLY A 514 23.24 -18.39 -5.47
C GLY A 514 23.18 -17.27 -4.43
N ASP A 515 23.30 -16.00 -4.84
CA ASP A 515 23.21 -14.86 -3.92
C ASP A 515 21.74 -14.57 -3.56
N VAL A 516 20.81 -14.82 -4.48
CA VAL A 516 19.36 -14.64 -4.27
C VAL A 516 18.80 -15.66 -3.28
N GLU A 517 19.14 -16.94 -3.42
CA GLU A 517 18.64 -17.99 -2.51
C GLU A 517 19.06 -17.73 -1.06
N ALA A 518 20.30 -17.27 -0.86
CA ALA A 518 20.80 -16.87 0.45
C ALA A 518 20.01 -15.70 1.04
N LEU A 519 19.65 -14.70 0.22
CA LEU A 519 18.84 -13.56 0.64
C LEU A 519 17.40 -13.95 0.97
N VAL A 520 16.80 -14.85 0.18
CA VAL A 520 15.46 -15.40 0.45
C VAL A 520 15.46 -16.15 1.78
N GLU A 521 16.45 -17.01 2.03
CA GLU A 521 16.52 -17.73 3.31
C GLU A 521 16.81 -16.78 4.48
N SER A 522 17.66 -15.77 4.30
CA SER A 522 17.90 -14.71 5.30
C SER A 522 16.61 -13.96 5.68
N PHE A 523 15.68 -13.79 4.73
CA PHE A 523 14.37 -13.19 4.99
C PHE A 523 13.41 -14.18 5.67
N LEU A 524 13.22 -15.36 5.10
CA LEU A 524 12.24 -16.34 5.60
C LEU A 524 12.62 -16.93 6.95
N SER A 525 13.91 -17.05 7.26
CA SER A 525 14.40 -17.49 8.58
C SER A 525 14.06 -16.54 9.73
N ARG A 526 13.55 -15.33 9.45
CA ARG A 526 13.06 -14.39 10.48
C ARG A 526 11.67 -14.76 10.99
N PHE A 527 11.01 -15.73 10.38
CA PHE A 527 9.62 -16.10 10.65
C PHE A 527 9.48 -17.61 10.82
N GLU A 528 8.48 -18.01 11.63
CA GLU A 528 8.16 -19.41 11.91
C GLU A 528 6.67 -19.67 11.70
N GLY A 529 6.31 -20.94 11.41
CA GLY A 529 4.92 -21.39 11.26
C GLY A 529 4.12 -20.64 10.19
N GLU A 530 2.85 -20.35 10.47
CA GLU A 530 1.93 -19.63 9.57
C GLU A 530 2.47 -18.26 9.10
N LYS A 531 3.29 -17.59 9.92
CA LYS A 531 3.91 -16.31 9.53
C LYS A 531 4.91 -16.51 8.39
N ARG A 532 5.69 -17.60 8.42
CA ARG A 532 6.67 -17.89 7.35
C ARG A 532 5.94 -18.12 6.02
N GLU A 533 4.90 -18.94 6.01
CA GLU A 533 4.08 -19.19 4.81
C GLU A 533 3.51 -17.88 4.24
N LYS A 534 2.97 -17.01 5.11
CA LYS A 534 2.47 -15.69 4.68
C LYS A 534 3.57 -14.80 4.09
N MET A 535 4.80 -14.88 4.62
CA MET A 535 5.93 -14.11 4.09
C MET A 535 6.44 -14.68 2.75
N GLU A 536 6.33 -15.99 2.53
CA GLU A 536 6.57 -16.61 1.23
C GLU A 536 5.57 -16.10 0.19
N GLU A 537 4.27 -16.07 0.53
CA GLU A 537 3.25 -15.49 -0.34
C GLU A 537 3.47 -13.99 -0.59
N LEU A 538 3.95 -13.24 0.42
CA LEU A 538 4.27 -11.81 0.27
C LEU A 538 5.47 -11.60 -0.65
N LEU A 539 6.51 -12.43 -0.56
CA LEU A 539 7.63 -12.41 -1.49
C LEU A 539 7.15 -12.71 -2.91
N ASP A 540 6.31 -13.72 -3.08
CA ASP A 540 5.73 -14.07 -4.39
C ASP A 540 4.85 -12.94 -4.94
N LEU A 541 4.04 -12.29 -4.10
CA LEU A 541 3.30 -11.09 -4.47
C LEU A 541 4.23 -9.95 -4.88
N GLY A 542 5.28 -9.66 -4.11
CA GLY A 542 6.25 -8.62 -4.45
C GLY A 542 6.93 -8.89 -5.79
N ARG A 543 7.27 -10.15 -6.06
CA ARG A 543 7.84 -10.63 -7.33
C ARG A 543 6.88 -10.47 -8.50
N ALA A 544 5.61 -10.86 -8.32
CA ALA A 544 4.57 -10.68 -9.32
C ALA A 544 4.32 -9.20 -9.61
N SER A 545 4.21 -8.37 -8.57
CA SER A 545 4.07 -6.91 -8.72
C SER A 545 5.27 -6.27 -9.43
N TYR A 546 6.49 -6.75 -9.17
CA TYR A 546 7.70 -6.27 -9.84
C TYR A 546 7.72 -6.65 -11.32
N ARG A 547 7.42 -7.92 -11.64
CA ARG A 547 7.29 -8.41 -13.02
C ARG A 547 6.21 -7.65 -13.78
N LEU A 548 5.02 -7.52 -13.19
CA LEU A 548 3.89 -6.86 -13.83
C LEU A 548 4.13 -5.38 -14.07
N ARG A 549 4.81 -4.66 -13.17
CA ARG A 549 5.21 -3.27 -13.41
C ARG A 549 6.12 -3.09 -14.64
N ASP A 550 6.84 -4.14 -15.00
CA ASP A 550 7.77 -4.11 -16.13
C ASP A 550 7.07 -4.58 -17.42
N ASP A 551 6.20 -5.59 -17.31
CA ASP A 551 5.46 -6.18 -18.43
C ASP A 551 4.17 -5.40 -18.77
N ASP A 552 3.60 -4.60 -17.87
CA ASP A 552 2.31 -3.92 -18.04
C ASP A 552 2.30 -2.95 -19.24
N ASN A 553 3.39 -2.22 -19.46
CA ASN A 553 3.58 -1.35 -20.61
C ASN A 553 3.60 -2.13 -21.92
N ILE A 554 4.02 -3.41 -21.90
CA ILE A 554 3.96 -4.27 -23.08
C ILE A 554 2.49 -4.60 -23.38
N TYR A 555 1.72 -5.03 -22.39
CA TYR A 555 0.32 -5.38 -22.58
C TYR A 555 -0.55 -4.18 -23.00
N PHE A 556 -0.42 -3.05 -22.30
CA PHE A 556 -1.15 -1.83 -22.65
C PHE A 556 -0.67 -1.28 -24.01
N GLY A 557 0.63 -1.35 -24.27
CA GLY A 557 1.24 -0.98 -25.55
C GLY A 557 0.70 -1.76 -26.74
N MET A 558 0.24 -3.01 -26.56
CA MET A 558 -0.44 -3.76 -27.63
C MET A 558 -1.73 -3.07 -28.08
N ILE A 559 -2.53 -2.54 -27.15
CA ILE A 559 -3.77 -1.81 -27.46
C ILE A 559 -3.44 -0.45 -28.08
N GLU A 560 -2.48 0.29 -27.50
CA GLU A 560 -2.02 1.58 -28.05
C GLU A 560 -1.53 1.44 -29.49
N ASN A 561 -0.77 0.37 -29.78
CA ASN A 561 -0.26 0.11 -31.13
C ASN A 561 -1.41 -0.13 -32.12
N GLN A 562 -2.45 -0.85 -31.72
CA GLN A 562 -3.62 -1.07 -32.59
C GLN A 562 -4.34 0.25 -32.90
N LEU A 563 -4.49 1.15 -31.93
CA LEU A 563 -5.04 2.48 -32.16
C LEU A 563 -4.14 3.32 -33.08
N ARG A 564 -2.83 3.31 -32.85
CA ARG A 564 -1.84 4.03 -33.66
C ARG A 564 -1.91 3.62 -35.14
N LEU A 565 -1.95 2.32 -35.44
CA LEU A 565 -2.07 1.81 -36.81
C LEU A 565 -3.34 2.33 -37.51
N ALA A 566 -4.47 2.37 -36.80
CA ALA A 566 -5.71 2.93 -37.34
C ALA A 566 -5.64 4.45 -37.59
N ILE A 567 -4.95 5.19 -36.71
CA ILE A 567 -4.69 6.62 -36.90
C ILE A 567 -3.78 6.87 -38.10
N GLU A 568 -2.72 6.08 -38.28
CA GLU A 568 -1.78 6.20 -39.39
C GLU A 568 -2.46 5.91 -40.74
N GLU A 569 -3.23 4.83 -40.83
CA GLU A 569 -4.02 4.52 -42.03
C GLU A 569 -5.04 5.64 -42.33
N SER A 570 -5.74 6.14 -41.30
CA SER A 570 -6.70 7.24 -41.47
C SER A 570 -6.02 8.52 -41.96
N LYS A 571 -4.83 8.86 -41.42
CA LYS A 571 -4.04 10.01 -41.87
C LYS A 571 -3.52 9.85 -43.29
N GLY A 572 -3.19 8.63 -43.71
CA GLY A 572 -2.74 8.33 -45.08
C GLY A 572 -3.82 8.55 -46.14
N ARG A 573 -5.11 8.54 -45.75
CA ARG A 573 -6.26 8.75 -46.64
C ARG A 573 -6.80 10.18 -46.67
N LEU A 574 -6.42 11.00 -45.69
CA LEU A 574 -6.73 12.43 -45.62
C LEU A 574 -5.75 13.23 -46.48
#